data_AF-A0AAD5A6N5-F1
#
_entry.id   AF-A0AAD5A6N5-F1
#
_cell.length_a   1.000
_cell.length_b   1.000
_cell.length_c   1.000
_cell.angle_alpha   90.00
_cell.angle_beta   90.00
_cell.angle_gamma   90.00
#
_symmetry.space_group_name_H-M   'P 1'
#
loop_
_entity.id
_entity.type
_entity.pdbx_description
1 polymer ?
#
loop_
_entity_poly.entity_id
_entity_poly.type
_entity_poly.pdbx_seq_one_letter_code
_entity_poly.pdbx_strand_id
1 'polypeptide(L)'
;RIRFKTLMLAYKAKNGPAPSYLSDLITSRSAPRCLRSSSTAPLVPPSLRMRGKYTSRLFSVLALRWWNELPLDVRTAESLIIFK
;
A
#
# COMPACT_ATOMS: atom_id res chain seq x y z
N ARG A 1 16.24 -3.21 5.96
CA ARG A 1 16.19 -3.91 4.64
C ARG A 1 14.78 -4.34 4.19
N ILE A 2 13.90 -4.84 5.08
CA ILE A 2 12.56 -5.36 4.70
C ILE A 2 11.61 -4.25 4.20
N ARG A 3 11.54 -3.11 4.90
CA ARG A 3 10.67 -1.97 4.55
C ARG A 3 10.72 -1.57 3.08
N PHE A 4 11.92 -1.30 2.60
CA PHE A 4 12.17 -0.88 1.24
C PHE A 4 11.69 -1.91 0.20
N LYS A 5 11.99 -3.20 0.41
CA LYS A 5 11.54 -4.26 -0.50
C LYS A 5 10.02 -4.40 -0.52
N THR A 6 9.38 -4.29 0.65
CA THR A 6 7.92 -4.31 0.76
C THR A 6 7.28 -3.13 0.01
N LEU A 7 7.83 -1.94 0.17
CA LEU A 7 7.37 -0.73 -0.53
C LEU A 7 7.59 -0.81 -2.04
N MET A 8 8.72 -1.35 -2.51
CA MET A 8 8.95 -1.59 -3.93
C MET A 8 7.95 -2.60 -4.51
N LEU A 9 7.66 -3.67 -3.79
CA LEU A 9 6.65 -4.64 -4.23
C LEU A 9 5.26 -4.00 -4.29
N ALA A 10 4.95 -3.14 -3.32
CA ALA A 10 3.69 -2.39 -3.27
C ALA A 10 3.56 -1.38 -4.40
N TYR A 11 4.64 -0.64 -4.73
CA TYR A 11 4.70 0.25 -5.88
C TYR A 11 4.42 -0.51 -7.17
N LYS A 12 5.10 -1.65 -7.37
CA LYS A 12 4.90 -2.50 -8.56
C LYS A 12 3.49 -3.04 -8.66
N ALA A 13 2.91 -3.47 -7.54
CA ALA A 13 1.54 -3.98 -7.52
C ALA A 13 0.45 -2.92 -7.65
N LYS A 14 0.76 -1.64 -7.38
CA LYS A 14 -0.13 -0.51 -7.61
C LYS A 14 0.00 0.08 -9.03
N ASN A 15 1.22 0.26 -9.52
CA ASN A 15 1.52 1.06 -10.73
C ASN A 15 2.04 0.22 -11.91
N GLY A 16 2.32 -1.07 -11.74
CA GLY A 16 2.97 -1.89 -12.77
C GLY A 16 2.40 -3.31 -12.87
N PRO A 17 3.01 -4.18 -13.70
CA PRO A 17 2.59 -5.56 -13.84
C PRO A 17 3.04 -6.35 -12.61
N ALA A 18 2.10 -6.62 -11.71
CA ALA A 18 2.28 -7.58 -10.62
C ALA A 18 1.33 -8.76 -10.80
N PRO A 19 1.68 -9.93 -10.24
CA PRO A 19 0.74 -11.03 -10.09
C PRO A 19 -0.58 -10.56 -9.46
N SER A 20 -1.71 -11.04 -10.00
CA SER A 20 -3.06 -10.63 -9.56
C SER A 20 -3.27 -10.79 -8.04
N TYR A 21 -2.72 -11.84 -7.45
CA TYR A 21 -2.81 -12.07 -6.01
C TYR A 21 -2.16 -10.94 -5.17
N LEU A 22 -1.11 -10.27 -5.69
CA LEU A 22 -0.47 -9.13 -5.01
C LEU A 22 -1.23 -7.84 -5.22
N SER A 23 -1.75 -7.61 -6.43
CA SER A 23 -2.58 -6.43 -6.70
C SER A 23 -3.86 -6.49 -5.88
N ASP A 24 -4.51 -7.66 -5.76
CA ASP A 24 -5.75 -7.81 -4.99
C ASP A 24 -5.55 -7.49 -3.51
N LEU A 25 -4.39 -7.83 -2.94
CA LEU A 25 -4.04 -7.51 -1.55
C LEU A 25 -3.88 -6.00 -1.28
N ILE A 26 -3.60 -5.19 -2.32
CA ILE A 26 -3.36 -3.75 -2.22
C ILE A 26 -4.58 -2.94 -2.70
N THR A 27 -5.23 -3.39 -3.78
CA THR A 27 -6.36 -2.72 -4.45
C THR A 27 -7.68 -2.92 -3.72
N SER A 28 -7.84 -4.02 -2.96
CA SER A 28 -9.08 -4.42 -2.29
C SER A 28 -9.74 -3.37 -1.37
N ARG A 29 -9.07 -2.26 -1.05
CA ARG A 29 -9.53 -1.36 0.02
C ARG A 29 -9.40 0.14 -0.25
N SER A 30 -9.65 0.55 -1.49
CA SER A 30 -10.08 1.93 -1.72
C SER A 30 -11.48 2.12 -1.14
N ALA A 31 -11.71 3.19 -0.39
CA ALA A 31 -13.04 3.51 0.10
C ALA A 31 -13.98 3.72 -1.11
N PRO A 32 -15.22 3.16 -1.10
CA PRO A 32 -16.14 3.28 -2.23
C PRO A 32 -16.63 4.72 -2.48
N ARG A 33 -16.31 5.67 -1.58
CA ARG A 33 -16.69 7.07 -1.69
C ARG A 33 -15.49 7.98 -1.42
N CYS A 34 -15.32 8.99 -2.28
CA CYS A 34 -14.39 10.08 -2.07
C CYS A 34 -14.89 10.95 -0.92
N LEU A 35 -14.34 10.76 0.29
CA LEU A 35 -14.57 11.68 1.41
C LEU A 35 -13.85 13.01 1.12
N ARG A 36 -14.35 14.14 1.63
CA ARG A 36 -13.75 15.46 1.39
C ARG A 36 -12.32 15.61 1.95
N SER A 37 -11.87 14.68 2.79
CA SER A 37 -10.48 14.51 3.25
C SER A 37 -9.64 13.55 2.40
N SER A 38 -10.16 13.08 1.25
CA SER A 38 -9.51 12.10 0.37
C SER A 38 -8.45 12.70 -0.56
N SER A 39 -8.09 13.98 -0.38
CA SER A 39 -7.07 14.64 -1.20
C SER A 39 -5.69 13.96 -1.10
N THR A 40 -5.50 13.07 -0.11
CA THR A 40 -4.24 12.34 0.16
C THR A 40 -4.30 10.84 -0.22
N ALA A 41 -5.40 10.37 -0.86
CA ALA A 41 -5.61 8.97 -1.30
C ALA A 41 -4.98 7.90 -0.38
N PRO A 42 -5.29 7.86 0.93
CA PRO A 42 -4.72 6.87 1.84
C PRO A 42 -5.25 5.47 1.48
N LEU A 43 -4.36 4.49 1.33
CA LEU A 43 -4.81 3.10 1.14
C LEU A 43 -5.18 2.55 2.51
N VAL A 44 -6.44 2.19 2.71
CA VAL A 44 -6.90 1.74 4.04
C VAL A 44 -6.36 0.32 4.27
N PRO A 45 -5.55 0.06 5.31
CA PRO A 45 -5.13 -1.30 5.63
C PRO A 45 -6.35 -2.19 5.90
N PRO A 46 -6.36 -3.48 5.53
CA PRO A 46 -7.48 -4.38 5.84
C PRO A 46 -7.75 -4.37 7.34
N SER A 47 -9.02 -4.24 7.74
CA SER A 47 -9.46 -4.38 9.11
C SER A 47 -9.49 -5.86 9.35
N LEU A 48 -8.30 -6.41 9.57
CA LEU A 48 -8.17 -7.80 9.95
C LEU A 48 -8.78 -7.89 11.34
N ARG A 49 -10.05 -8.34 11.39
CA ARG A 49 -10.76 -8.63 12.64
C ARG A 49 -10.01 -9.66 13.51
N MET A 50 -8.99 -10.32 12.95
CA MET A 50 -7.99 -11.08 13.69
C MET A 50 -6.93 -10.17 14.31
N ARG A 51 -7.19 -9.78 15.56
CA ARG A 51 -6.29 -9.04 16.45
C ARG A 51 -5.21 -10.00 17.01
N GLY A 52 -4.29 -10.46 16.17
CA GLY A 52 -3.20 -11.36 16.55
C GLY A 52 -1.82 -10.81 16.17
N LYS A 53 -0.76 -11.15 16.92
CA LYS A 53 0.63 -10.74 16.63
C LYS A 53 1.07 -11.08 15.19
N TYR A 54 0.48 -12.08 14.57
CA TYR A 54 0.81 -12.54 13.21
C TYR A 54 0.24 -11.65 12.11
N THR A 55 -0.96 -11.08 12.29
CA THR A 55 -1.60 -10.25 11.25
C THR A 55 -0.89 -8.92 11.05
N SER A 56 -0.25 -8.39 12.11
CA SER A 56 0.59 -7.19 12.05
C SER A 56 1.83 -7.32 11.15
N ARG A 57 2.24 -8.56 10.82
CA ARG A 57 3.42 -8.86 9.99
C ARG A 57 3.07 -9.23 8.55
N LEU A 58 1.79 -9.26 8.20
CA LEU A 58 1.35 -9.59 6.85
C LEU A 58 1.77 -8.49 5.87
N PHE A 59 2.11 -8.91 4.64
CA PHE A 59 2.49 -8.01 3.57
C PHE A 59 1.42 -6.94 3.34
N SER A 60 0.13 -7.32 3.25
CA SER A 60 -0.97 -6.37 3.03
C SER A 60 -1.11 -5.33 4.15
N VAL A 61 -0.77 -5.66 5.40
CA VAL A 61 -0.83 -4.69 6.50
C VAL A 61 0.39 -3.78 6.51
N LEU A 62 1.58 -4.35 6.41
CA LEU A 62 2.84 -3.59 6.47
C LEU A 62 3.04 -2.71 5.23
N ALA A 63 2.74 -3.23 4.05
CA ALA A 63 2.82 -2.48 2.80
C ALA A 63 1.91 -1.26 2.85
N LEU A 64 0.64 -1.43 3.22
CA LEU A 64 -0.33 -0.33 3.27
C LEU A 64 0.02 0.68 4.37
N ARG A 65 0.47 0.21 5.54
CA ARG A 65 0.92 1.09 6.62
C ARG A 65 2.11 1.94 6.18
N TRP A 66 3.19 1.33 5.72
CA TRP A 66 4.39 2.07 5.32
C TRP A 66 4.13 2.94 4.10
N TRP A 67 3.25 2.51 3.20
CA TRP A 67 2.86 3.30 2.05
C TRP A 67 2.13 4.60 2.45
N ASN A 68 1.32 4.56 3.50
CA ASN A 68 0.67 5.77 4.03
C ASN A 68 1.61 6.66 4.85
N GLU A 69 2.68 6.10 5.41
CA GLU A 69 3.73 6.86 6.10
C GLU A 69 4.63 7.64 5.11
N LEU A 70 4.54 7.37 3.79
CA LEU A 70 5.30 8.10 2.77
C LEU A 70 4.69 9.48 2.45
N PRO A 71 5.54 10.49 2.18
CA PRO A 71 5.09 11.77 1.63
C PRO A 71 4.34 11.58 0.30
N LEU A 72 3.40 12.50 0.01
CA LEU A 72 2.59 12.43 -1.21
C LEU A 72 3.48 12.47 -2.48
N ASP A 73 4.52 13.28 -2.46
CA ASP A 73 5.48 13.45 -3.57
C ASP A 73 6.15 12.13 -3.94
N VAL A 74 6.46 11.29 -2.93
CA VAL A 74 7.06 9.97 -3.14
C VAL A 74 6.01 8.96 -3.63
N ARG A 75 4.77 9.04 -3.14
CA ARG A 75 3.68 8.13 -3.55
C ARG A 75 3.18 8.38 -4.97
N THR A 76 3.40 9.58 -5.48
CA THR A 76 3.04 10.04 -6.84
C THR A 76 4.21 10.00 -7.82
N ALA A 77 5.37 9.49 -7.39
CA ALA A 77 6.52 9.30 -8.26
C ALA A 77 6.14 8.52 -9.53
N GLU A 78 6.54 9.06 -10.68
CA GLU A 78 6.16 8.55 -12.01
C GLU A 78 6.88 7.26 -12.38
N SER A 79 8.06 7.02 -11.80
CA SER A 79 8.86 5.84 -12.09
C SER A 79 9.43 5.20 -10.83
N LEU A 80 9.70 3.90 -10.93
CA LEU A 80 10.33 3.12 -9.87
C LEU A 80 11.75 3.61 -9.56
N ILE A 81 12.40 4.26 -10.52
CA ILE A 81 13.74 4.85 -10.37
C ILE A 81 13.66 6.07 -9.44
N ILE A 82 12.62 6.91 -9.58
CA ILE A 82 12.39 8.08 -8.72
C ILE A 82 11.91 7.65 -7.32
N PHE A 83 11.18 6.54 -7.22
CA PHE A 83 10.69 6.00 -5.95
C PHE A 83 11.79 5.37 -5.06
N LYS A 84 12.91 4.95 -5.65
CA LYS A 84 13.99 4.22 -4.99
C LYS A 84 14.84 5.13 -4.10
#